data_AF-A0A8C5Q7H5-F1
#
_entry.id   AF-A0A8C5Q7H5-F1
#
_cell.length_a   1.000
_cell.length_b   1.000
_cell.length_c   1.000
_cell.angle_alpha   90.00
_cell.angle_beta   90.00
_cell.angle_gamma   90.00
#
_symmetry.space_group_name_H-M   'P 1'
#
loop_
_entity.id
_entity.type
_entity.pdbx_description
1 polymer ?
#
loop_
_entity_poly.entity_id
_entity_poly.type
_entity_poly.pdbx_seq_one_letter_code
_entity_poly.pdbx_strand_id
1 'polypeptide(L)'
;MASEDEVSEFLSQNREAAAWVEAVRGECESDKMWRYRREFILRNLSDFCGPRLPPLHSNDRALDRVLAYSMVWSNHVFTGCRYPQPVMEKVLEMAGNLKVKDAPVHTCRDDLVSKVKKRGIASNNEGGLEEPSKKIKPIEEMKVADSSSTKIQEPPRHETQVSSDRDSGDLNPCTSATQRTDTNLGNCETSQSSQPVSTTDSKPAKSPAVAKSEPIAPQEKIALVEIRQETSTKSTLQSPIKPPRKLTVEDTKERQAFFNRLYKAVAWKLVSAGGFSQSLNHTELLNSCIESLKASLDIAFVPLKELADLPQNKTSQENMVCELRCKAVYLGMGCGKSKDNAKAVASREAIKLFLKKKVVVRICKRKYSGRDVEDLVLLDEESRSVNLPPALKNPQDLL
;
A
#
# COMPACT_ATOMS: atom_id res chain seq x y z
N MET A 1 -7.60 -0.27 40.00
CA MET A 1 -8.14 0.16 38.69
C MET A 1 -7.06 1.00 38.06
N ALA A 2 -6.27 0.43 37.16
CA ALA A 2 -5.14 1.08 36.51
C ALA A 2 -5.59 1.53 35.11
N SER A 3 -5.61 2.85 34.82
CA SER A 3 -6.10 3.32 33.51
C SER A 3 -5.74 4.75 33.07
N GLU A 4 -5.38 5.69 33.96
CA GLU A 4 -5.09 7.08 33.51
C GLU A 4 -3.91 7.77 34.21
N ASP A 5 -3.78 7.66 35.54
CA ASP A 5 -2.65 8.24 36.27
C ASP A 5 -1.37 7.42 36.15
N GLU A 6 -1.40 6.12 36.49
CA GLU A 6 -0.20 5.29 36.73
C GLU A 6 0.89 5.40 35.63
N VAL A 7 0.52 5.41 34.35
CA VAL A 7 1.47 5.58 33.23
C VAL A 7 2.01 7.01 33.14
N SER A 8 1.18 8.00 33.42
CA SER A 8 1.53 9.42 33.42
C SER A 8 2.44 9.75 34.60
N GLU A 9 2.14 9.20 35.78
CA GLU A 9 2.96 9.27 36.99
C GLU A 9 4.29 8.54 36.80
N PHE A 10 4.29 7.29 36.33
CA PHE A 10 5.51 6.54 36.04
C PHE A 10 6.46 7.32 35.12
N LEU A 11 5.94 7.93 34.05
CA LEU A 11 6.75 8.72 33.11
C LEU A 11 7.19 10.08 33.69
N SER A 12 6.46 10.67 34.64
CA SER A 12 6.92 11.89 35.33
C SER A 12 8.09 11.60 36.27
N GLN A 13 8.10 10.41 36.89
CA GLN A 13 9.19 9.92 37.75
C GLN A 13 10.39 9.41 36.93
N ASN A 14 10.14 8.77 35.77
CA ASN A 14 11.15 8.09 34.95
C ASN A 14 11.47 8.88 33.67
N ARG A 15 12.21 10.00 33.80
CA ARG A 15 12.52 10.91 32.69
C ARG A 15 13.24 10.24 31.50
N GLU A 16 14.06 9.22 31.74
CA GLU A 16 14.71 8.43 30.67
C GLU A 16 13.67 7.61 29.89
N ALA A 17 12.73 6.95 30.56
CA ALA A 17 11.64 6.21 29.93
C ALA A 17 10.69 7.14 29.16
N ALA A 18 10.43 8.34 29.68
CA ALA A 18 9.65 9.37 28.97
C ALA A 18 10.33 9.82 27.67
N ALA A 19 11.62 10.16 27.72
CA ALA A 19 12.37 10.54 26.52
C ALA A 19 12.48 9.38 25.51
N TRP A 20 12.71 8.16 26.00
CA TRP A 20 12.77 6.95 25.18
C TRP A 20 11.45 6.65 24.49
N VAL A 21 10.32 6.71 25.22
CA VAL A 21 9.03 6.32 24.66
C VAL A 21 8.48 7.38 23.70
N GLU A 22 8.66 8.67 23.98
CA GLU A 22 8.25 9.72 23.03
C GLU A 22 9.08 9.67 21.73
N ALA A 23 10.32 9.16 21.78
CA ALA A 23 11.14 8.94 20.59
C ALA A 23 10.70 7.75 19.70
N VAL A 24 9.75 6.89 20.14
CA VAL A 24 9.12 5.85 19.30
C VAL A 24 7.68 6.19 18.86
N ARG A 25 7.28 7.45 19.04
CA ARG A 25 6.01 8.01 18.52
C ARG A 25 6.07 8.21 17.00
N GLY A 26 4.98 7.89 16.30
CA GLY A 26 4.86 8.20 14.87
C GLY A 26 4.44 9.65 14.59
N GLU A 27 5.01 10.25 13.53
CA GLU A 27 4.75 11.64 13.10
C GLU A 27 3.25 11.95 12.84
N CYS A 28 2.47 10.93 12.46
CA CYS A 28 1.05 11.06 12.13
C CYS A 28 0.10 10.69 13.29
N GLU A 29 0.61 10.45 14.50
CA GLU A 29 -0.20 9.97 15.63
C GLU A 29 -0.84 11.10 16.44
N SER A 30 -2.17 11.18 16.40
CA SER A 30 -2.95 12.04 17.31
C SER A 30 -2.67 11.70 18.78
N ASP A 31 -2.77 12.67 19.69
CA ASP A 31 -2.47 12.44 21.11
C ASP A 31 -3.35 11.35 21.74
N LYS A 32 -4.58 11.17 21.25
CA LYS A 32 -5.45 10.05 21.66
C LYS A 32 -4.89 8.69 21.23
N MET A 33 -4.46 8.54 19.97
CA MET A 33 -3.80 7.31 19.49
C MET A 33 -2.51 7.05 20.27
N TRP A 34 -1.66 8.09 20.37
CA TRP A 34 -0.35 7.99 20.99
C TRP A 34 -0.44 7.61 22.47
N ARG A 35 -1.33 8.23 23.26
CA ARG A 35 -1.56 7.90 24.68
C ARG A 35 -1.71 6.39 24.90
N TYR A 36 -2.58 5.76 24.11
CA TYR A 36 -2.89 4.34 24.25
C TYR A 36 -1.82 3.42 23.63
N ARG A 37 -1.19 3.80 22.52
CA ARG A 37 -0.04 3.07 21.96
C ARG A 37 1.17 3.08 22.91
N ARG A 38 1.42 4.21 23.59
CA ARG A 38 2.46 4.39 24.60
C ARG A 38 2.26 3.46 25.80
N GLU A 39 1.02 3.36 26.29
CA GLU A 39 0.63 2.40 27.33
C GLU A 39 0.83 0.94 26.87
N PHE A 40 0.40 0.59 25.65
CA PHE A 40 0.67 -0.74 25.06
C PHE A 40 2.17 -1.06 25.04
N ILE A 41 3.01 -0.13 24.59
CA ILE A 41 4.46 -0.32 24.50
C ILE A 41 5.05 -0.56 25.89
N LEU A 42 4.80 0.34 26.84
CA LEU A 42 5.38 0.25 28.20
C LEU A 42 4.96 -1.03 28.92
N ARG A 43 3.69 -1.42 28.80
CA ARG A 43 3.14 -2.68 29.33
C ARG A 43 3.86 -3.93 28.82
N ASN A 44 4.31 -3.93 27.56
CA ASN A 44 4.88 -5.11 26.90
C ASN A 44 6.42 -5.05 26.79
N LEU A 45 7.07 -3.95 27.17
CA LEU A 45 8.51 -3.76 26.95
C LEU A 45 9.37 -4.68 27.84
N SER A 46 8.96 -4.88 29.09
CA SER A 46 9.62 -5.77 30.06
C SER A 46 9.74 -7.21 29.54
N ASP A 47 8.66 -7.71 28.95
CA ASP A 47 8.49 -9.13 28.63
C ASP A 47 9.26 -9.53 27.36
N PHE A 48 9.66 -8.55 26.57
CA PHE A 48 10.39 -8.71 25.31
C PHE A 48 11.85 -8.27 25.42
N CYS A 49 12.14 -7.17 26.12
CA CYS A 49 13.46 -6.54 26.17
C CYS A 49 14.14 -6.65 27.56
N GLY A 50 13.43 -7.18 28.57
CA GLY A 50 13.90 -7.25 29.95
C GLY A 50 13.73 -5.93 30.74
N PRO A 51 14.27 -5.85 31.96
CA PRO A 51 14.02 -4.74 32.89
C PRO A 51 14.78 -3.44 32.56
N ARG A 52 15.47 -3.36 31.41
CA ARG A 52 16.23 -2.18 30.99
C ARG A 52 15.77 -1.70 29.62
N LEU A 53 15.65 -0.39 29.45
CA LEU A 53 15.32 0.24 28.17
C LEU A 53 16.35 -0.16 27.09
N PRO A 54 15.93 -0.76 25.96
CA PRO A 54 16.83 -1.10 24.86
C PRO A 54 17.24 0.16 24.07
N PRO A 55 18.44 0.26 23.49
CA PRO A 55 18.82 1.42 22.68
C PRO A 55 17.91 1.57 21.44
N LEU A 56 17.40 2.77 21.18
CA LEU A 56 16.50 3.07 20.05
C LEU A 56 17.03 2.71 18.64
N HIS A 57 18.33 2.46 18.51
CA HIS A 57 19.01 2.12 17.27
C HIS A 57 19.81 0.80 17.37
N SER A 58 19.45 -0.09 18.30
CA SER A 58 19.90 -1.48 18.27
C SER A 58 19.15 -2.27 17.19
N ASN A 59 19.77 -3.33 16.66
CA ASN A 59 19.07 -4.29 15.79
C ASN A 59 18.30 -5.33 16.63
N ASP A 60 17.57 -4.86 17.66
CA ASP A 60 16.86 -5.73 18.59
C ASP A 60 15.50 -6.16 18.03
N ARG A 61 15.46 -7.42 17.58
CA ARG A 61 14.29 -8.09 17.04
C ARG A 61 13.13 -8.23 18.05
N ALA A 62 13.38 -8.09 19.35
CA ALA A 62 12.33 -8.08 20.36
C ALA A 62 11.65 -6.71 20.44
N LEU A 63 12.44 -5.63 20.45
CA LEU A 63 11.95 -4.25 20.35
C LEU A 63 11.14 -4.02 19.06
N ASP A 64 11.69 -4.41 17.91
CA ASP A 64 11.02 -4.33 16.60
C ASP A 64 9.61 -4.93 16.64
N ARG A 65 9.46 -6.09 17.32
CA ARG A 65 8.17 -6.79 17.45
C ARG A 65 7.19 -6.01 18.31
N VAL A 66 7.60 -5.45 19.47
CA VAL A 66 6.70 -4.65 20.32
C VAL A 66 6.26 -3.37 19.60
N LEU A 67 7.17 -2.69 18.89
CA LEU A 67 6.85 -1.49 18.11
C LEU A 67 5.92 -1.79 16.92
N ALA A 68 6.08 -2.95 16.27
CA ALA A 68 5.18 -3.42 15.23
C ALA A 68 3.80 -3.82 15.78
N TYR A 69 3.73 -4.65 16.84
CA TYR A 69 2.47 -5.11 17.42
C TYR A 69 1.64 -3.94 17.99
N SER A 70 2.27 -2.97 18.63
CA SER A 70 1.61 -1.75 19.10
C SER A 70 1.07 -0.87 17.96
N MET A 71 1.68 -0.89 16.78
CA MET A 71 1.17 -0.21 15.58
C MET A 71 0.00 -0.98 14.95
N VAL A 72 0.09 -2.32 14.87
CA VAL A 72 -1.01 -3.20 14.44
C VAL A 72 -2.23 -3.00 15.33
N TRP A 73 -2.04 -2.92 16.66
CA TRP A 73 -3.09 -2.62 17.63
C TRP A 73 -3.74 -1.26 17.40
N SER A 74 -2.93 -0.19 17.32
CA SER A 74 -3.41 1.18 17.08
C SER A 74 -4.25 1.27 15.80
N ASN A 75 -3.74 0.72 14.70
CA ASN A 75 -4.45 0.69 13.41
C ASN A 75 -5.73 -0.17 13.45
N HIS A 76 -5.76 -1.26 14.23
CA HIS A 76 -6.98 -2.05 14.39
C HIS A 76 -8.09 -1.25 15.11
N VAL A 77 -7.74 -0.62 16.24
CA VAL A 77 -8.72 0.08 17.09
C VAL A 77 -9.13 1.43 16.52
N PHE A 78 -8.18 2.25 16.07
CA PHE A 78 -8.46 3.62 15.64
C PHE A 78 -8.81 3.75 14.15
N THR A 79 -8.22 2.94 13.27
CA THR A 79 -8.44 3.03 11.80
C THR A 79 -9.13 1.80 11.21
N GLY A 80 -9.61 0.88 12.05
CA GLY A 80 -10.42 -0.27 11.62
C GLY A 80 -9.67 -1.33 10.82
N CYS A 81 -8.34 -1.28 10.76
CA CYS A 81 -7.56 -2.23 9.97
C CYS A 81 -7.77 -3.68 10.42
N ARG A 82 -7.58 -4.62 9.50
CA ARG A 82 -7.69 -6.06 9.73
C ARG A 82 -6.40 -6.74 9.28
N TYR A 83 -5.99 -7.73 10.06
CA TYR A 83 -4.74 -8.47 9.89
C TYR A 83 -5.04 -9.98 10.01
N PRO A 84 -4.12 -10.88 9.61
CA PRO A 84 -4.34 -12.33 9.74
C PRO A 84 -4.66 -12.74 11.17
N GLN A 85 -5.56 -13.70 11.35
CA GLN A 85 -6.11 -14.08 12.66
C GLN A 85 -5.05 -14.33 13.75
N PRO A 86 -3.95 -15.09 13.52
CA PRO A 86 -2.92 -15.29 14.55
C PRO A 86 -2.19 -14.02 14.99
N VAL A 87 -2.13 -13.00 14.12
CA VAL A 87 -1.59 -11.68 14.46
C VAL A 87 -2.59 -10.91 15.31
N MET A 88 -3.87 -10.96 14.95
CA MET A 88 -4.95 -10.31 15.72
C MET A 88 -5.08 -10.90 17.12
N GLU A 89 -5.06 -12.23 17.24
CA GLU A 89 -5.12 -12.93 18.52
C GLU A 89 -3.96 -12.50 19.43
N LYS A 90 -2.71 -12.54 18.94
CA LYS A 90 -1.55 -12.12 19.75
C LYS A 90 -1.57 -10.64 20.12
N VAL A 91 -2.06 -9.77 19.22
CA VAL A 91 -2.16 -8.33 19.48
C VAL A 91 -3.22 -7.99 20.51
N LEU A 92 -4.35 -8.70 20.51
CA LEU A 92 -5.39 -8.54 21.53
C LEU A 92 -4.97 -9.14 22.88
N GLU A 93 -4.23 -10.25 22.88
CA GLU A 93 -3.59 -10.82 24.08
C GLU A 93 -2.61 -9.83 24.73
N MET A 94 -1.70 -9.23 23.95
CA MET A 94 -0.72 -8.23 24.42
C MET A 94 -1.39 -6.96 24.96
N ALA A 95 -2.53 -6.55 24.37
CA ALA A 95 -3.33 -5.44 24.89
C ALA A 95 -4.03 -5.80 26.21
N GLY A 96 -4.59 -7.01 26.31
CA GLY A 96 -5.32 -7.51 27.46
C GLY A 96 -6.50 -6.61 27.85
N ASN A 97 -6.31 -5.80 28.91
CA ASN A 97 -7.34 -4.92 29.46
C ASN A 97 -7.27 -3.45 28.97
N LEU A 98 -6.42 -3.13 27.99
CA LEU A 98 -6.32 -1.81 27.35
C LEU A 98 -7.65 -1.42 26.65
N LYS A 99 -8.49 -0.64 27.34
CA LYS A 99 -9.77 -0.15 26.82
C LYS A 99 -9.66 1.31 26.39
N VAL A 100 -9.71 1.55 25.08
CA VAL A 100 -9.81 2.89 24.51
C VAL A 100 -11.18 3.50 24.83
N LYS A 101 -11.21 4.60 25.59
CA LYS A 101 -12.42 5.41 25.79
C LYS A 101 -12.87 5.98 24.45
N ASP A 102 -14.16 5.88 24.14
CA ASP A 102 -14.76 6.34 22.88
C ASP A 102 -13.98 5.85 21.65
N ALA A 103 -13.80 4.53 21.57
CA ALA A 103 -13.20 3.86 20.41
C ALA A 103 -14.11 4.02 19.18
N PRO A 104 -13.58 4.33 17.98
CA PRO A 104 -14.39 4.45 16.77
C PRO A 104 -15.06 3.11 16.39
N VAL A 105 -16.35 3.16 16.04
CA VAL A 105 -17.12 1.97 15.65
C VAL A 105 -16.95 1.71 14.15
N HIS A 106 -16.09 0.75 13.82
CA HIS A 106 -15.81 0.35 12.43
C HIS A 106 -16.76 -0.76 11.95
N THR A 107 -17.71 -0.43 11.07
CA THR A 107 -18.56 -1.42 10.40
C THR A 107 -17.84 -2.04 9.21
N CYS A 108 -17.76 -3.37 9.15
CA CYS A 108 -17.17 -4.06 8.01
C CYS A 108 -18.12 -4.09 6.80
N ARG A 109 -17.55 -4.19 5.60
CA ARG A 109 -18.30 -4.57 4.38
C ARG A 109 -19.10 -5.85 4.60
N ASP A 110 -18.52 -6.83 5.30
CA ASP A 110 -19.15 -8.12 5.54
C ASP A 110 -20.27 -8.04 6.60
N ASP A 111 -20.20 -7.09 7.53
CA ASP A 111 -21.32 -6.79 8.44
C ASP A 111 -22.50 -6.18 7.68
N LEU A 112 -22.22 -5.36 6.67
CA LEU A 112 -23.25 -4.77 5.80
C LEU A 112 -23.85 -5.84 4.87
N VAL A 113 -23.01 -6.65 4.21
CA VAL A 113 -23.46 -7.74 3.33
C VAL A 113 -24.25 -8.82 4.09
N SER A 114 -23.82 -9.19 5.30
CA SER A 114 -24.56 -10.15 6.14
C SER A 114 -25.87 -9.56 6.68
N LYS A 115 -25.93 -8.26 7.02
CA LYS A 115 -27.19 -7.57 7.35
C LYS A 115 -28.16 -7.49 6.17
N VAL A 116 -27.65 -7.34 4.93
CA VAL A 116 -28.47 -7.46 3.71
C VAL A 116 -28.96 -8.90 3.53
N LYS A 117 -28.07 -9.91 3.66
CA LYS A 117 -28.45 -11.32 3.51
C LYS A 117 -29.39 -11.84 4.61
N LYS A 118 -29.41 -11.22 5.80
CA LYS A 118 -30.42 -11.46 6.85
C LYS A 118 -31.77 -10.77 6.61
N ARG A 119 -31.87 -9.86 5.64
CA ARG A 119 -33.14 -9.24 5.22
C ARG A 119 -33.68 -9.85 3.92
N GLY A 120 -32.80 -10.33 3.04
CA GLY A 120 -33.15 -11.04 1.81
C GLY A 120 -33.03 -12.56 1.95
N ILE A 121 -33.98 -13.17 2.66
CA ILE A 121 -34.61 -14.51 2.47
C ILE A 121 -35.57 -14.68 3.66
N ALA A 122 -36.83 -14.32 3.44
CA ALA A 122 -37.94 -14.54 4.37
C ALA A 122 -39.19 -14.83 3.55
N SER A 123 -39.18 -15.97 2.86
CA SER A 123 -40.30 -16.47 2.07
C SER A 123 -40.76 -17.79 2.67
N ASN A 124 -41.95 -17.79 3.26
CA ASN A 124 -42.97 -18.82 3.03
C ASN A 124 -44.33 -18.32 3.55
N ASN A 125 -45.39 -18.99 3.10
CA ASN A 125 -46.77 -18.54 3.19
C ASN A 125 -47.56 -19.26 4.31
N GLU A 126 -48.69 -18.67 4.70
CA GLU A 126 -49.67 -19.16 5.68
C GLU A 126 -49.16 -19.32 7.15
N GLY A 127 -49.96 -19.05 8.18
CA GLY A 127 -51.29 -18.44 8.22
C GLY A 127 -51.96 -18.57 9.60
N GLY A 128 -52.82 -17.62 9.97
CA GLY A 128 -53.80 -17.78 11.07
C GLY A 128 -53.66 -16.83 12.28
N LEU A 129 -54.69 -15.96 12.42
CA LEU A 129 -55.29 -15.32 13.62
C LEU A 129 -54.43 -14.71 14.75
N GLU A 130 -54.80 -13.60 15.43
CA GLU A 130 -55.67 -12.41 15.17
C GLU A 130 -55.16 -11.30 16.16
N GLU A 131 -55.06 -10.01 15.79
CA GLU A 131 -56.03 -8.90 16.05
C GLU A 131 -56.52 -8.74 17.53
N PRO A 132 -56.93 -7.54 17.99
CA PRO A 132 -56.51 -6.15 17.68
C PRO A 132 -56.18 -5.35 18.99
N SER A 133 -56.20 -4.00 19.17
CA SER A 133 -57.10 -2.96 18.63
C SER A 133 -56.86 -1.56 19.24
N LYS A 134 -57.28 -0.48 18.52
CA LYS A 134 -57.60 0.90 19.01
C LYS A 134 -56.42 1.78 19.50
N LYS A 135 -56.42 3.13 19.41
CA LYS A 135 -57.25 4.15 18.70
C LYS A 135 -56.45 5.48 18.58
N ILE A 136 -56.94 6.48 17.82
CA ILE A 136 -56.29 7.80 17.62
C ILE A 136 -57.30 8.96 17.79
N LYS A 137 -56.81 10.17 18.15
CA LYS A 137 -57.47 11.52 18.11
C LYS A 137 -58.47 11.81 19.27
N PRO A 138 -58.94 13.07 19.50
CA PRO A 138 -58.62 14.38 18.86
C PRO A 138 -58.38 15.62 19.80
N ILE A 139 -57.77 16.69 19.23
CA ILE A 139 -58.14 18.16 19.17
C ILE A 139 -58.56 18.97 20.44
N GLU A 140 -58.35 20.30 20.34
CA GLU A 140 -58.66 21.52 21.14
C GLU A 140 -60.03 21.57 21.91
N GLU A 141 -60.36 22.51 22.83
CA GLU A 141 -60.13 23.98 22.85
C GLU A 141 -60.42 24.65 24.25
N MET A 142 -60.18 25.99 24.37
CA MET A 142 -60.87 27.00 25.24
C MET A 142 -60.11 27.63 26.47
N LYS A 143 -60.40 28.95 26.67
CA LYS A 143 -59.93 30.00 27.62
C LYS A 143 -60.13 29.72 29.15
N VAL A 144 -59.61 30.49 30.13
CA VAL A 144 -59.87 31.93 30.50
C VAL A 144 -58.85 32.53 31.50
N ALA A 145 -58.46 33.82 31.31
CA ALA A 145 -57.93 34.89 32.22
C ALA A 145 -56.79 34.57 33.26
N ASP A 146 -56.03 35.53 33.83
CA ASP A 146 -56.16 37.01 33.96
C ASP A 146 -54.78 37.74 34.11
N SER A 147 -54.75 39.06 33.86
CA SER A 147 -53.84 40.13 34.35
C SER A 147 -52.32 39.86 34.52
N SER A 148 -51.39 40.63 33.92
CA SER A 148 -51.26 42.09 34.06
C SER A 148 -50.15 42.71 33.15
N SER A 149 -49.96 44.04 33.24
CA SER A 149 -49.07 44.94 32.46
C SER A 149 -47.58 44.52 32.35
N THR A 150 -46.84 44.85 31.28
CA THR A 150 -46.42 46.24 30.92
C THR A 150 -46.03 46.41 29.43
N LYS A 151 -46.01 47.66 28.95
CA LYS A 151 -45.93 48.10 27.54
C LYS A 151 -44.67 48.95 27.28
N ILE A 152 -44.00 48.76 26.12
CA ILE A 152 -43.19 49.73 25.33
C ILE A 152 -42.46 48.95 24.19
N GLN A 153 -42.10 49.45 23.00
CA GLN A 153 -42.77 50.32 22.01
C GLN A 153 -41.92 50.32 20.71
N GLU A 154 -42.44 49.80 19.60
CA GLU A 154 -41.90 49.93 18.21
C GLU A 154 -42.40 51.27 17.57
N PRO A 155 -42.15 51.68 16.29
CA PRO A 155 -41.60 51.00 15.07
C PRO A 155 -40.52 51.93 14.36
N PRO A 156 -40.37 52.14 13.01
CA PRO A 156 -40.89 51.48 11.78
C PRO A 156 -39.98 51.33 10.51
N ARG A 157 -40.31 50.30 9.67
CA ARG A 157 -40.38 50.24 8.16
C ARG A 157 -39.09 50.48 7.32
N HIS A 158 -38.93 49.98 6.07
CA HIS A 158 -39.81 49.47 4.98
C HIS A 158 -39.30 48.09 4.44
N GLU A 159 -40.08 47.16 3.84
CA GLU A 159 -40.87 47.15 2.57
C GLU A 159 -39.98 47.33 1.31
N THR A 160 -40.05 46.55 0.22
CA THR A 160 -41.17 45.95 -0.58
C THR A 160 -40.65 44.65 -1.28
N GLN A 161 -41.31 43.46 -1.29
CA GLN A 161 -42.33 42.91 -2.24
C GLN A 161 -41.99 43.03 -3.76
N VAL A 162 -42.41 42.23 -4.77
CA VAL A 162 -43.17 40.95 -5.02
C VAL A 162 -42.86 40.58 -6.51
N SER A 163 -43.04 39.41 -7.17
CA SER A 163 -43.80 38.12 -7.04
C SER A 163 -42.85 36.91 -7.25
N SER A 164 -43.16 35.59 -7.32
CA SER A 164 -44.31 34.68 -7.61
C SER A 164 -44.56 34.22 -9.06
N ASP A 165 -44.24 32.96 -9.40
CA ASP A 165 -45.28 31.93 -9.63
C ASP A 165 -44.75 30.45 -9.58
N ARG A 166 -45.64 29.47 -9.77
CA ARG A 166 -45.47 28.00 -9.51
C ARG A 166 -45.03 27.21 -10.79
N ASP A 167 -44.73 25.91 -10.83
CA ASP A 167 -45.16 24.75 -10.02
C ASP A 167 -44.28 23.47 -10.18
N SER A 168 -44.47 22.47 -9.28
CA SER A 168 -44.19 21.01 -9.38
C SER A 168 -42.82 20.43 -9.81
N GLY A 169 -42.31 19.46 -9.05
CA GLY A 169 -41.30 18.47 -9.49
C GLY A 169 -40.47 17.85 -8.35
N ASP A 170 -40.59 16.53 -8.11
CA ASP A 170 -39.98 15.84 -6.95
C ASP A 170 -38.68 15.05 -7.27
N LEU A 171 -38.03 14.53 -6.23
CA LEU A 171 -36.70 13.92 -6.19
C LEU A 171 -36.55 12.62 -7.02
N ASN A 172 -35.37 12.40 -7.63
CA ASN A 172 -34.55 11.17 -7.49
C ASN A 172 -33.26 11.17 -8.37
N PRO A 173 -32.11 10.62 -7.91
CA PRO A 173 -30.96 10.29 -8.77
C PRO A 173 -31.08 8.86 -9.33
N CYS A 174 -30.86 8.68 -10.64
CA CYS A 174 -30.99 7.38 -11.30
C CYS A 174 -29.75 6.48 -11.15
N THR A 175 -29.96 5.16 -11.04
CA THR A 175 -28.92 4.13 -11.00
C THR A 175 -28.60 3.61 -12.40
N SER A 176 -27.36 3.19 -12.62
CA SER A 176 -26.96 2.39 -13.79
C SER A 176 -26.28 1.11 -13.34
N ALA A 177 -26.99 -0.01 -13.50
CA ALA A 177 -26.47 -1.34 -13.19
C ALA A 177 -25.65 -1.91 -14.35
N THR A 178 -24.74 -2.83 -14.08
CA THR A 178 -24.22 -3.77 -15.07
C THR A 178 -24.10 -5.14 -14.42
N GLN A 179 -24.55 -6.16 -15.15
CA GLN A 179 -24.85 -7.47 -14.61
C GLN A 179 -23.57 -8.26 -14.31
N ARG A 180 -23.65 -9.18 -13.34
CA ARG A 180 -22.74 -10.32 -13.21
C ARG A 180 -23.55 -11.59 -13.40
N THR A 181 -23.08 -12.48 -14.25
CA THR A 181 -23.62 -13.82 -14.43
C THR A 181 -23.04 -14.75 -13.37
N ASP A 182 -23.89 -15.43 -12.61
CA ASP A 182 -23.47 -16.44 -11.64
C ASP A 182 -23.08 -17.76 -12.31
N THR A 183 -22.06 -18.43 -11.78
CA THR A 183 -22.00 -19.90 -11.72
C THR A 183 -21.54 -20.33 -10.33
N ASN A 184 -22.00 -21.51 -9.90
CA ASN A 184 -22.14 -21.84 -8.48
C ASN A 184 -20.95 -22.63 -7.90
N LEU A 185 -20.91 -22.78 -6.57
CA LEU A 185 -19.96 -23.62 -5.86
C LEU A 185 -20.22 -25.12 -6.08
N GLY A 186 -19.18 -25.92 -5.91
CA GLY A 186 -19.26 -27.37 -5.67
C GLY A 186 -18.09 -27.80 -4.78
N ASN A 187 -18.39 -28.47 -3.65
CA ASN A 187 -17.40 -28.92 -2.67
C ASN A 187 -17.86 -30.25 -2.05
N CYS A 188 -16.89 -31.09 -1.63
CA CYS A 188 -17.00 -32.47 -1.13
C CYS A 188 -16.99 -33.58 -2.22
N GLU A 189 -16.51 -34.82 -1.97
CA GLU A 189 -16.05 -35.40 -0.69
C GLU A 189 -14.98 -36.50 -0.82
N THR A 190 -14.47 -36.92 0.34
CA THR A 190 -13.45 -37.95 0.64
C THR A 190 -13.72 -39.36 0.09
N SER A 191 -12.70 -40.06 -0.44
CA SER A 191 -12.42 -41.47 -0.08
C SER A 191 -11.12 -42.12 -0.61
N GLN A 192 -10.46 -42.85 0.30
CA GLN A 192 -9.71 -44.11 0.11
C GLN A 192 -8.40 -44.19 -0.72
N SER A 193 -7.28 -44.11 0.02
CA SER A 193 -6.23 -45.15 0.13
C SER A 193 -5.73 -45.93 -1.11
N SER A 194 -4.43 -45.81 -1.42
CA SER A 194 -3.46 -46.93 -1.30
C SER A 194 -1.99 -46.48 -1.40
N GLN A 195 -1.09 -47.18 -0.70
CA GLN A 195 0.39 -47.15 -0.79
C GLN A 195 0.84 -48.30 -1.73
N PRO A 196 2.00 -48.24 -2.45
CA PRO A 196 3.31 -48.39 -1.78
C PRO A 196 4.56 -47.70 -2.38
N VAL A 197 5.41 -47.25 -1.46
CA VAL A 197 6.90 -47.37 -1.37
C VAL A 197 7.76 -47.93 -2.54
N SER A 198 8.73 -47.09 -2.98
CA SER A 198 10.20 -47.33 -3.17
C SER A 198 10.86 -48.27 -4.24
N THR A 199 11.69 -47.63 -5.08
CA THR A 199 13.13 -47.89 -5.42
C THR A 199 13.64 -49.00 -6.37
N THR A 200 14.77 -48.69 -7.04
CA THR A 200 15.77 -49.57 -7.74
C THR A 200 15.34 -50.30 -9.03
N ASP A 201 16.15 -50.50 -10.09
CA ASP A 201 17.52 -50.03 -10.43
C ASP A 201 17.82 -50.14 -11.97
N SER A 202 19.05 -49.77 -12.38
CA SER A 202 19.83 -50.29 -13.53
C SER A 202 19.70 -49.72 -14.97
N LYS A 203 20.81 -49.92 -15.70
CA LYS A 203 21.22 -49.53 -17.08
C LYS A 203 21.54 -50.87 -17.85
N PRO A 204 22.13 -50.97 -19.08
CA PRO A 204 22.55 -49.95 -20.06
C PRO A 204 22.37 -50.26 -21.59
N ALA A 205 22.56 -49.20 -22.40
CA ALA A 205 23.27 -49.11 -23.70
C ALA A 205 22.96 -50.01 -24.92
N LYS A 206 22.81 -49.37 -26.09
CA LYS A 206 23.67 -49.57 -27.30
C LYS A 206 23.47 -48.50 -28.40
N SER A 207 24.51 -48.29 -29.20
CA SER A 207 24.54 -47.60 -30.51
C SER A 207 25.54 -48.35 -31.42
N PRO A 208 25.53 -48.22 -32.77
CA PRO A 208 26.05 -47.06 -33.54
C PRO A 208 25.08 -46.69 -34.71
N ALA A 209 25.39 -46.12 -35.91
CA ALA A 209 26.65 -45.77 -36.59
C ALA A 209 26.52 -44.67 -37.69
N VAL A 210 27.65 -43.96 -37.93
CA VAL A 210 28.24 -43.47 -39.19
C VAL A 210 27.36 -43.25 -40.46
N ALA A 211 27.39 -42.00 -40.98
CA ALA A 211 27.61 -41.68 -42.40
C ALA A 211 28.11 -40.22 -42.58
N LYS A 212 28.75 -39.88 -43.71
CA LYS A 212 29.21 -38.52 -44.08
C LYS A 212 28.52 -38.05 -45.37
N SER A 213 28.23 -36.75 -45.52
CA SER A 213 28.58 -35.95 -46.72
C SER A 213 28.17 -34.47 -46.64
N GLU A 214 29.06 -33.62 -47.14
CA GLU A 214 28.83 -32.27 -47.71
C GLU A 214 29.02 -32.38 -49.25
N PRO A 215 28.81 -31.34 -50.11
CA PRO A 215 28.64 -29.90 -49.84
C PRO A 215 27.51 -29.23 -50.66
N ILE A 216 27.59 -27.88 -50.75
CA ILE A 216 27.02 -26.95 -51.75
C ILE A 216 25.70 -26.24 -51.35
N ALA A 217 25.75 -24.91 -51.42
CA ALA A 217 24.63 -23.97 -51.31
C ALA A 217 24.36 -23.29 -52.67
N PRO A 218 23.28 -22.49 -52.81
CA PRO A 218 23.51 -21.06 -52.56
C PRO A 218 22.40 -20.32 -51.80
N GLN A 219 22.87 -19.31 -51.07
CA GLN A 219 22.23 -18.09 -50.55
C GLN A 219 20.76 -17.79 -50.89
N GLU A 220 19.99 -17.45 -49.86
CA GLU A 220 19.11 -16.27 -49.92
C GLU A 220 19.09 -15.55 -48.56
N LYS A 221 18.74 -14.24 -48.54
CA LYS A 221 18.97 -13.36 -47.37
C LYS A 221 17.68 -13.05 -46.60
N ILE A 222 17.61 -13.48 -45.35
CA ILE A 222 16.64 -12.94 -44.37
C ILE A 222 17.42 -12.50 -43.12
N ALA A 223 17.38 -11.21 -42.82
CA ALA A 223 18.15 -10.61 -41.72
C ALA A 223 17.37 -10.69 -40.39
N LEU A 224 17.54 -11.78 -39.66
CA LEU A 224 17.13 -11.87 -38.26
C LEU A 224 18.11 -11.09 -37.38
N VAL A 225 17.64 -10.06 -36.67
CA VAL A 225 18.47 -9.28 -35.75
C VAL A 225 18.54 -10.01 -34.40
N GLU A 226 19.57 -10.83 -34.23
CA GLU A 226 19.76 -11.63 -33.03
C GLU A 226 20.34 -10.84 -31.84
N ILE A 227 19.98 -11.27 -30.63
CA ILE A 227 20.35 -10.66 -29.35
C ILE A 227 21.83 -10.94 -29.05
N ARG A 228 22.68 -9.91 -28.99
CA ARG A 228 24.05 -10.06 -28.50
C ARG A 228 24.07 -10.44 -27.01
N GLN A 229 24.52 -11.65 -26.74
CA GLN A 229 25.12 -11.99 -25.44
C GLN A 229 26.62 -11.72 -25.52
N GLU A 230 27.15 -10.87 -24.64
CA GLU A 230 28.60 -10.65 -24.52
C GLU A 230 29.13 -11.37 -23.28
N THR A 231 29.76 -12.52 -23.49
CA THR A 231 30.46 -13.32 -22.48
C THR A 231 31.85 -12.74 -22.20
N SER A 232 31.89 -11.57 -21.54
CA SER A 232 33.17 -10.93 -21.20
C SER A 232 33.96 -11.72 -20.15
N THR A 233 35.16 -12.15 -20.51
CA THR A 233 36.16 -12.71 -19.60
C THR A 233 36.75 -11.61 -18.69
N LYS A 234 37.38 -12.01 -17.58
CA LYS A 234 38.08 -11.09 -16.67
C LYS A 234 39.26 -10.41 -17.38
N SER A 235 39.21 -9.09 -17.46
CA SER A 235 40.42 -8.26 -17.52
C SER A 235 40.21 -7.00 -16.68
N THR A 236 41.14 -6.71 -15.78
CA THR A 236 41.09 -5.54 -14.89
C THR A 236 41.92 -4.42 -15.51
N LEU A 237 41.27 -3.46 -16.15
CA LEU A 237 41.87 -2.18 -16.52
C LEU A 237 41.15 -1.07 -15.75
N GLN A 238 41.88 -0.43 -14.83
CA GLN A 238 41.33 0.68 -14.05
C GLN A 238 41.24 1.93 -14.93
N SER A 239 40.02 2.38 -15.22
CA SER A 239 39.79 3.70 -15.83
C SER A 239 40.10 4.82 -14.82
N PRO A 240 40.53 6.02 -15.26
CA PRO A 240 40.85 7.12 -14.36
C PRO A 240 39.64 7.49 -13.47
N ILE A 241 39.87 7.61 -12.16
CA ILE A 241 38.85 8.01 -11.19
C ILE A 241 38.49 9.47 -11.44
N LYS A 242 37.37 9.70 -12.13
CA LYS A 242 36.75 11.03 -12.20
C LYS A 242 36.33 11.45 -10.78
N PRO A 243 36.54 12.71 -10.37
CA PRO A 243 36.04 13.18 -9.07
C PRO A 243 34.50 13.09 -9.05
N PRO A 244 33.88 12.71 -7.92
CA PRO A 244 32.43 12.59 -7.83
C PRO A 244 31.77 13.95 -8.07
N ARG A 245 30.96 14.04 -9.12
CA ARG A 245 30.07 15.17 -9.37
C ARG A 245 29.10 15.29 -8.18
N LYS A 246 28.89 16.51 -7.69
CA LYS A 246 27.77 16.76 -6.76
C LYS A 246 26.50 17.00 -7.56
N LEU A 247 25.37 16.49 -7.09
CA LEU A 247 24.10 16.77 -7.74
C LEU A 247 23.64 18.19 -7.44
N THR A 248 23.09 18.87 -8.44
CA THR A 248 22.71 20.29 -8.36
C THR A 248 21.20 20.48 -8.46
N VAL A 249 20.69 21.66 -8.06
CA VAL A 249 19.27 22.01 -8.26
C VAL A 249 18.98 22.19 -9.77
N GLU A 250 20.03 22.44 -10.56
CA GLU A 250 20.01 22.55 -12.01
C GLU A 250 19.78 21.17 -12.65
N ASP A 251 20.43 20.12 -12.10
CA ASP A 251 20.21 18.72 -12.50
C ASP A 251 18.73 18.27 -12.32
N THR A 252 18.04 18.74 -11.28
CA THR A 252 16.61 18.45 -11.07
C THR A 252 15.73 19.26 -12.01
N LYS A 253 15.98 20.57 -12.16
CA LYS A 253 15.24 21.47 -13.07
C LYS A 253 15.25 20.97 -14.51
N GLU A 254 16.42 20.57 -15.03
CA GLU A 254 16.58 20.04 -16.39
C GLU A 254 15.67 18.83 -16.63
N ARG A 255 15.69 17.88 -15.69
CA ARG A 255 14.96 16.61 -15.80
C ARG A 255 13.47 16.75 -15.49
N GLN A 256 13.07 17.70 -14.63
CA GLN A 256 11.66 17.98 -14.29
C GLN A 256 10.79 18.26 -15.52
N ALA A 257 11.30 18.99 -16.51
CA ALA A 257 10.57 19.30 -17.75
C ALA A 257 10.31 18.07 -18.64
N PHE A 258 11.05 16.96 -18.46
CA PHE A 258 10.72 15.66 -19.04
C PHE A 258 9.66 14.94 -18.20
N PHE A 259 9.82 14.87 -16.88
CA PHE A 259 8.87 14.16 -16.01
C PHE A 259 7.48 14.79 -15.95
N ASN A 260 7.36 16.11 -16.11
CA ASN A 260 6.08 16.81 -16.32
C ASN A 260 5.35 16.36 -17.61
N ARG A 261 6.09 15.95 -18.65
CA ARG A 261 5.52 15.39 -19.89
C ARG A 261 5.21 13.90 -19.73
N LEU A 262 6.07 13.14 -19.07
CA LEU A 262 5.83 11.73 -18.76
C LEU A 262 4.58 11.54 -17.90
N TYR A 263 4.38 12.40 -16.89
CA TYR A 263 3.16 12.44 -16.09
C TYR A 263 1.90 12.58 -16.95
N LYS A 264 1.89 13.54 -17.90
CA LYS A 264 0.77 13.70 -18.82
C LYS A 264 0.57 12.47 -19.70
N ALA A 265 1.64 11.91 -20.29
CA ALA A 265 1.57 10.72 -21.13
C ALA A 265 1.01 9.49 -20.39
N VAL A 266 1.49 9.23 -19.17
CA VAL A 266 1.02 8.14 -18.31
C VAL A 266 -0.43 8.37 -17.89
N ALA A 267 -0.81 9.58 -17.48
CA ALA A 267 -2.19 9.91 -17.12
C ALA A 267 -3.16 9.71 -18.30
N TRP A 268 -2.82 10.19 -19.51
CA TRP A 268 -3.64 9.96 -20.71
C TRP A 268 -3.78 8.46 -21.03
N LYS A 269 -2.68 7.69 -21.01
CA LYS A 269 -2.71 6.24 -21.27
C LYS A 269 -3.53 5.48 -20.22
N LEU A 270 -3.47 5.87 -18.94
CA LEU A 270 -4.29 5.30 -17.88
C LEU A 270 -5.77 5.60 -18.09
N VAL A 271 -6.14 6.84 -18.46
CA VAL A 271 -7.53 7.20 -18.80
C VAL A 271 -8.04 6.34 -19.97
N SER A 272 -7.26 6.21 -21.05
CA SER A 272 -7.61 5.34 -22.19
C SER A 272 -7.72 3.85 -21.83
N ALA A 273 -7.07 3.39 -20.75
CA ALA A 273 -7.08 2.01 -20.29
C ALA A 273 -8.14 1.72 -19.20
N GLY A 274 -9.02 2.67 -18.88
CA GLY A 274 -10.03 2.51 -17.83
C GLY A 274 -9.52 2.73 -16.40
N GLY A 275 -8.35 3.36 -16.25
CA GLY A 275 -7.70 3.66 -14.98
C GLY A 275 -6.59 2.68 -14.60
N PHE A 276 -6.13 2.77 -13.35
CA PHE A 276 -5.13 1.87 -12.79
C PHE A 276 -5.80 0.58 -12.27
N SER A 277 -5.36 -0.58 -12.75
CA SER A 277 -5.95 -1.88 -12.38
C SER A 277 -4.89 -2.98 -12.32
N GLN A 278 -5.12 -4.01 -11.50
CA GLN A 278 -4.16 -5.11 -11.28
C GLN A 278 -3.84 -5.90 -12.56
N SER A 279 -4.77 -5.97 -13.50
CA SER A 279 -4.67 -6.68 -14.78
C SER A 279 -4.00 -5.89 -15.91
N LEU A 280 -3.76 -4.59 -15.72
CA LEU A 280 -3.12 -3.73 -16.71
C LEU A 280 -1.64 -4.11 -16.89
N ASN A 281 -1.13 -4.11 -18.13
CA ASN A 281 0.30 -4.31 -18.39
C ASN A 281 1.09 -3.04 -18.10
N HIS A 282 1.43 -2.87 -16.82
CA HIS A 282 2.18 -1.73 -16.28
C HIS A 282 3.52 -1.53 -16.99
N THR A 283 4.16 -2.63 -17.40
CA THR A 283 5.44 -2.62 -18.09
C THR A 283 5.33 -1.99 -19.47
N GLU A 284 4.35 -2.43 -20.28
CA GLU A 284 4.13 -1.88 -21.63
C GLU A 284 3.60 -0.45 -21.60
N LEU A 285 2.70 -0.11 -20.67
CA LEU A 285 2.21 1.26 -20.52
C LEU A 285 3.38 2.22 -20.22
N LEU A 286 4.24 1.88 -19.26
CA LEU A 286 5.38 2.73 -18.88
C LEU A 286 6.39 2.89 -20.02
N ASN A 287 6.77 1.79 -20.69
CA ASN A 287 7.69 1.86 -21.84
C ASN A 287 7.10 2.70 -22.98
N SER A 288 5.85 2.44 -23.39
CA SER A 288 5.16 3.19 -24.45
C SER A 288 5.09 4.70 -24.16
N CYS A 289 4.91 5.10 -22.89
CA CYS A 289 4.94 6.51 -22.50
C CYS A 289 6.35 7.12 -22.63
N ILE A 290 7.38 6.40 -22.18
CA ILE A 290 8.79 6.86 -22.21
C ILE A 290 9.32 6.96 -23.65
N GLU A 291 9.01 5.95 -24.47
CA GLU A 291 9.34 5.88 -25.90
C GLU A 291 8.66 7.02 -26.69
N SER A 292 7.38 7.30 -26.41
CA SER A 292 6.66 8.43 -27.05
C SER A 292 7.29 9.81 -26.79
N LEU A 293 8.10 9.92 -25.73
CA LEU A 293 8.85 11.12 -25.35
C LEU A 293 10.33 11.06 -25.76
N LYS A 294 10.70 10.11 -26.64
CA LYS A 294 12.06 9.90 -27.17
C LYS A 294 13.11 9.69 -26.07
N ALA A 295 12.82 8.77 -25.16
CA ALA A 295 13.73 8.34 -24.09
C ALA A 295 13.74 6.80 -23.95
N SER A 296 14.70 6.27 -23.20
CA SER A 296 14.81 4.86 -22.79
C SER A 296 14.32 4.65 -21.35
N LEU A 297 13.83 3.45 -21.05
CA LEU A 297 13.73 2.94 -19.68
C LEU A 297 15.00 2.14 -19.36
N ASP A 298 15.77 2.61 -18.39
CA ASP A 298 17.02 2.00 -17.99
C ASP A 298 16.73 0.97 -16.88
N ILE A 299 17.10 -0.30 -17.12
CA ILE A 299 16.69 -1.43 -16.27
C ILE A 299 17.95 -2.10 -15.69
N ALA A 300 18.02 -2.20 -14.36
CA ALA A 300 19.08 -2.94 -13.67
C ALA A 300 18.49 -4.16 -12.94
N PHE A 301 19.04 -5.35 -13.20
CA PHE A 301 18.69 -6.58 -12.50
C PHE A 301 19.85 -7.05 -11.63
N VAL A 302 19.58 -7.37 -10.36
CA VAL A 302 20.56 -7.96 -9.43
C VAL A 302 19.90 -9.12 -8.68
N PRO A 303 20.55 -10.29 -8.55
CA PRO A 303 20.07 -11.38 -7.71
C PRO A 303 20.02 -11.00 -6.22
N LEU A 304 18.97 -11.37 -5.51
CA LEU A 304 18.79 -11.01 -4.09
C LEU A 304 19.93 -11.55 -3.19
N LYS A 305 20.60 -12.63 -3.61
CA LYS A 305 21.78 -13.20 -2.93
C LYS A 305 22.98 -12.24 -2.87
N GLU A 306 23.08 -11.31 -3.82
CA GLU A 306 24.17 -10.32 -3.92
C GLU A 306 23.85 -9.02 -3.13
N LEU A 307 22.64 -8.92 -2.58
CA LEU A 307 22.12 -7.73 -1.89
C LEU A 307 22.00 -7.98 -0.39
N ALA A 308 23.06 -7.62 0.35
CA ALA A 308 23.05 -7.60 1.81
C ALA A 308 22.20 -6.45 2.39
N ASP A 309 22.06 -5.34 1.64
CA ASP A 309 21.37 -4.12 2.07
C ASP A 309 19.83 -4.18 1.92
N LEU A 310 19.26 -5.29 1.41
CA LEU A 310 17.80 -5.50 1.32
C LEU A 310 17.27 -6.44 2.42
N PRO A 311 15.99 -6.32 2.82
CA PRO A 311 15.36 -7.23 3.78
C PRO A 311 15.17 -8.63 3.18
N GLN A 312 16.18 -9.50 3.35
CA GLN A 312 16.15 -10.89 2.92
C GLN A 312 15.15 -11.71 3.76
N ASN A 313 13.92 -11.81 3.27
CA ASN A 313 12.88 -12.60 3.94
C ASN A 313 13.11 -14.10 3.67
N LYS A 314 13.49 -14.86 4.71
CA LYS A 314 14.09 -16.22 4.59
C LYS A 314 13.17 -17.30 3.98
N THR A 315 11.90 -17.00 3.78
CA THR A 315 10.89 -17.89 3.16
C THR A 315 10.54 -17.50 1.72
N SER A 316 11.03 -16.37 1.20
CA SER A 316 10.67 -15.88 -0.14
C SER A 316 11.44 -16.61 -1.24
N GLN A 317 10.70 -17.15 -2.23
CA GLN A 317 11.25 -17.64 -3.50
C GLN A 317 11.66 -16.52 -4.46
N GLU A 318 11.69 -15.27 -4.00
CA GLU A 318 12.03 -14.09 -4.80
C GLU A 318 13.55 -13.95 -4.84
N ASN A 319 14.11 -14.21 -6.01
CA ASN A 319 15.55 -14.31 -6.24
C ASN A 319 16.10 -13.16 -7.08
N MET A 320 15.25 -12.35 -7.70
CA MET A 320 15.63 -11.22 -8.56
C MET A 320 15.07 -9.90 -8.02
N VAL A 321 15.90 -8.86 -8.06
CA VAL A 321 15.52 -7.47 -7.80
C VAL A 321 15.74 -6.67 -9.08
N CYS A 322 14.82 -5.75 -9.38
CA CYS A 322 14.80 -4.90 -10.55
C CYS A 322 14.70 -3.42 -10.10
N GLU A 323 15.64 -2.58 -10.53
CA GLU A 323 15.56 -1.12 -10.42
C GLU A 323 15.27 -0.51 -11.78
N LEU A 324 14.30 0.41 -11.82
CA LEU A 324 13.90 1.16 -13.00
C LEU A 324 14.34 2.62 -12.87
N ARG A 325 15.00 3.12 -13.93
CA ARG A 325 15.43 4.51 -14.05
C ARG A 325 15.08 5.05 -15.43
N CYS A 326 15.02 6.37 -15.58
CA CYS A 326 14.94 7.03 -16.88
C CYS A 326 15.66 8.37 -16.81
N LYS A 327 16.51 8.68 -17.80
CA LYS A 327 17.36 9.90 -17.81
C LYS A 327 18.14 10.09 -16.50
N ALA A 328 18.68 8.98 -16.00
CA ALA A 328 19.37 8.88 -14.71
C ALA A 328 18.53 9.18 -13.46
N VAL A 329 17.20 9.29 -13.55
CA VAL A 329 16.30 9.45 -12.38
C VAL A 329 15.70 8.10 -12.00
N TYR A 330 15.76 7.73 -10.71
CA TYR A 330 15.09 6.55 -10.16
C TYR A 330 13.56 6.69 -10.21
N LEU A 331 12.88 5.64 -10.68
CA LEU A 331 11.42 5.57 -10.80
C LEU A 331 10.77 4.55 -9.86
N GLY A 332 11.46 3.45 -9.55
CA GLY A 332 10.87 2.37 -8.75
C GLY A 332 11.76 1.13 -8.67
N MET A 333 11.43 0.24 -7.73
CA MET A 333 12.08 -1.04 -7.53
C MET A 333 11.04 -2.14 -7.35
N GLY A 334 11.37 -3.36 -7.76
CA GLY A 334 10.53 -4.54 -7.57
C GLY A 334 11.33 -5.81 -7.37
N CYS A 335 10.85 -6.69 -6.51
CA CYS A 335 11.36 -8.04 -6.29
C CYS A 335 10.49 -9.08 -7.01
N GLY A 336 11.03 -10.26 -7.28
CA GLY A 336 10.27 -11.34 -7.91
C GLY A 336 11.08 -12.62 -8.12
N LYS A 337 10.37 -13.68 -8.56
CA LYS A 337 10.94 -15.01 -8.87
C LYS A 337 11.61 -15.10 -10.27
N SER A 338 11.53 -14.03 -11.05
CA SER A 338 12.08 -13.91 -12.41
C SER A 338 12.35 -12.44 -12.74
N LYS A 339 13.13 -12.18 -13.80
CA LYS A 339 13.37 -10.82 -14.30
C LYS A 339 12.07 -10.11 -14.65
N ASP A 340 11.17 -10.79 -15.36
CA ASP A 340 9.93 -10.18 -15.88
C ASP A 340 8.93 -9.89 -14.76
N ASN A 341 8.82 -10.76 -13.75
CA ASN A 341 8.00 -10.48 -12.57
C ASN A 341 8.57 -9.30 -11.76
N ALA A 342 9.88 -9.29 -11.49
CA ALA A 342 10.53 -8.17 -10.81
C ALA A 342 10.36 -6.84 -11.59
N LYS A 343 10.47 -6.86 -12.92
CA LYS A 343 10.20 -5.72 -13.82
C LYS A 343 8.73 -5.29 -13.79
N ALA A 344 7.77 -6.22 -13.77
CA ALA A 344 6.34 -5.92 -13.69
C ALA A 344 5.96 -5.28 -12.33
N VAL A 345 6.51 -5.81 -11.23
CA VAL A 345 6.39 -5.19 -9.90
C VAL A 345 6.98 -3.78 -9.93
N ALA A 346 8.23 -3.61 -10.37
CA ALA A 346 8.89 -2.30 -10.40
C ALA A 346 8.13 -1.27 -11.29
N SER A 347 7.60 -1.72 -12.43
CA SER A 347 6.82 -0.87 -13.36
C SER A 347 5.49 -0.43 -12.75
N ARG A 348 4.83 -1.32 -12.00
CA ARG A 348 3.61 -0.99 -11.25
C ARG A 348 3.88 0.01 -10.14
N GLU A 349 4.94 -0.18 -9.35
CA GLU A 349 5.31 0.75 -8.29
C GLU A 349 5.72 2.13 -8.87
N ALA A 350 6.43 2.17 -10.00
CA ALA A 350 6.73 3.41 -10.72
C ALA A 350 5.45 4.11 -11.24
N ILE A 351 4.47 3.36 -11.77
CA ILE A 351 3.19 3.93 -12.23
C ILE A 351 2.40 4.58 -11.08
N LYS A 352 2.47 4.04 -9.85
CA LYS A 352 1.77 4.61 -8.69
C LYS A 352 2.17 6.07 -8.40
N LEU A 353 3.40 6.49 -8.71
CA LEU A 353 3.84 7.88 -8.55
C LEU A 353 3.00 8.84 -9.41
N PHE A 354 2.63 8.42 -10.62
CA PHE A 354 1.86 9.23 -11.56
C PHE A 354 0.34 9.24 -11.28
N LEU A 355 -0.15 8.46 -10.30
CA LEU A 355 -1.53 8.51 -9.82
C LEU A 355 -1.80 9.67 -8.86
N LYS A 356 -0.74 10.37 -8.43
CA LYS A 356 -0.80 11.52 -7.51
C LYS A 356 -1.02 12.83 -8.27
N LYS A 357 -1.23 13.93 -7.54
CA LYS A 357 -1.54 15.25 -8.15
C LYS A 357 -0.44 15.74 -9.09
N LYS A 358 0.83 15.50 -8.74
CA LYS A 358 2.00 15.95 -9.50
C LYS A 358 3.26 15.21 -9.04
N VAL A 359 4.18 14.96 -9.96
CA VAL A 359 5.49 14.36 -9.69
C VAL A 359 6.60 15.40 -9.69
N VAL A 360 7.62 15.21 -8.84
CA VAL A 360 8.77 16.08 -8.67
C VAL A 360 10.07 15.26 -8.67
N VAL A 361 11.11 15.76 -9.35
CA VAL A 361 12.46 15.23 -9.27
C VAL A 361 13.17 15.91 -8.10
N ARG A 362 13.61 15.15 -7.10
CA ARG A 362 14.41 15.67 -5.97
C ARG A 362 15.76 14.96 -5.93
N ILE A 363 16.76 15.64 -5.36
CA ILE A 363 17.96 14.96 -4.86
C ILE A 363 17.57 14.32 -3.53
N CYS A 364 17.85 13.03 -3.37
CA CYS A 364 17.60 12.28 -2.14
C CYS A 364 18.82 11.44 -1.79
N LYS A 365 18.99 11.12 -0.51
CA LYS A 365 19.98 10.12 -0.10
C LYS A 365 19.41 8.72 -0.29
N ARG A 366 20.19 7.84 -0.90
CA ARG A 366 19.96 6.38 -0.93
C ARG A 366 21.18 5.68 -0.37
N LYS A 367 21.02 4.47 0.16
CA LYS A 367 22.15 3.61 0.50
C LYS A 367 22.72 2.95 -0.76
N TYR A 368 24.04 2.86 -0.86
CA TYR A 368 24.76 2.07 -1.86
C TYR A 368 26.00 1.48 -1.20
N SER A 369 26.10 0.14 -1.18
CA SER A 369 27.17 -0.59 -0.48
C SER A 369 27.39 -0.11 0.95
N GLY A 370 26.30 0.00 1.73
CA GLY A 370 26.31 0.48 3.11
C GLY A 370 26.57 1.99 3.33
N ARG A 371 26.76 2.80 2.28
CA ARG A 371 27.03 4.25 2.37
C ARG A 371 25.88 5.09 1.84
N ASP A 372 25.65 6.27 2.41
CA ASP A 372 24.75 7.27 1.80
C ASP A 372 25.37 7.85 0.52
N VAL A 373 24.61 7.84 -0.57
CA VAL A 373 24.93 8.49 -1.85
C VAL A 373 23.77 9.41 -2.27
N GLU A 374 24.09 10.52 -2.92
CA GLU A 374 23.09 11.39 -3.56
C GLU A 374 22.56 10.71 -4.83
N ASP A 375 21.23 10.65 -4.97
CA ASP A 375 20.54 10.14 -6.15
C ASP A 375 19.43 11.12 -6.61
N LEU A 376 19.14 11.13 -7.91
CA LEU A 376 17.98 11.79 -8.48
C LEU A 376 16.78 10.86 -8.45
N VAL A 377 15.71 11.28 -7.78
CA VAL A 377 14.57 10.43 -7.44
C VAL A 377 13.27 11.10 -7.86
N LEU A 378 12.40 10.38 -8.56
CA LEU A 378 11.05 10.82 -8.86
C LEU A 378 10.12 10.54 -7.68
N LEU A 379 9.39 11.56 -7.23
CA LEU A 379 8.53 11.51 -6.05
C LEU A 379 7.17 12.18 -6.30
N ASP A 380 6.20 11.91 -5.45
CA ASP A 380 4.99 12.73 -5.28
C ASP A 380 5.36 14.09 -4.67
N GLU A 381 4.78 15.19 -5.17
CA GLU A 381 5.04 16.54 -4.63
C GLU A 381 4.67 16.65 -3.14
N GLU A 382 3.62 15.96 -2.70
CA GLU A 382 3.15 15.97 -1.31
C GLU A 382 3.98 15.06 -0.37
N SER A 383 4.95 14.29 -0.89
CA SER A 383 5.79 13.41 -0.07
C SER A 383 6.76 14.20 0.84
N ARG A 384 6.83 13.79 2.11
CA ARG A 384 7.66 14.42 3.16
C ARG A 384 8.77 13.51 3.69
N SER A 385 8.43 12.26 4.03
CA SER A 385 9.38 11.20 4.38
C SER A 385 9.51 10.20 3.24
N VAL A 386 10.73 9.71 2.99
CA VAL A 386 11.03 8.85 1.83
C VAL A 386 12.00 7.72 2.22
N ASN A 387 11.45 6.60 2.68
CA ASN A 387 12.22 5.37 2.91
C ASN A 387 12.55 4.71 1.56
N LEU A 388 13.59 5.19 0.90
CA LEU A 388 14.05 4.67 -0.39
C LEU A 388 14.81 3.35 -0.23
N PRO A 389 14.61 2.36 -1.12
CA PRO A 389 15.46 1.19 -1.17
C PRO A 389 16.89 1.59 -1.62
N PRO A 390 17.92 0.83 -1.23
CA PRO A 390 19.28 1.08 -1.69
C PRO A 390 19.38 0.99 -3.22
N ALA A 391 20.39 1.63 -3.80
CA ALA A 391 20.62 1.63 -5.23
C ALA A 391 21.26 0.31 -5.71
N LEU A 392 20.80 -0.22 -6.85
CA LEU A 392 21.43 -1.42 -7.45
C LEU A 392 22.73 -1.09 -8.22
N LYS A 393 22.96 0.19 -8.52
CA LYS A 393 24.17 0.74 -9.13
C LYS A 393 24.51 2.05 -8.44
N ASN A 394 25.78 2.44 -8.44
CA ASN A 394 26.18 3.78 -8.01
C ASN A 394 25.45 4.84 -8.85
N PRO A 395 24.63 5.73 -8.27
CA PRO A 395 23.92 6.76 -9.03
C PRO A 395 24.84 7.70 -9.79
N GLN A 396 26.06 7.93 -9.27
CA GLN A 396 27.02 8.88 -9.82
C GLN A 396 27.68 8.39 -11.11
N ASP A 397 27.63 7.09 -11.39
CA ASP A 397 28.14 6.50 -12.65
C ASP A 397 27.12 6.58 -13.80
N LEU A 398 25.96 7.22 -13.57
CA LEU A 398 24.82 7.31 -14.49
C LEU A 398 24.52 8.75 -14.96
N LEU A 399 25.31 9.75 -14.56
CA LEU A 399 25.03 11.20 -14.72
C LEU A 399 25.75 11.89 -15.89
#